data_AF-A0A914R2W7-F1
#
_entry.id   AF-A0A914R2W7-F1
#
_cell.length_a   1.000
_cell.length_b   1.000
_cell.length_c   1.000
_cell.angle_alpha   90.00
_cell.angle_beta   90.00
_cell.angle_gamma   90.00
#
_symmetry.space_group_name_H-M   'P 1'
#
loop_
_entity.id
_entity.type
_entity.pdbx_description
1 polymer ?
#
loop_
_entity_poly.entity_id
_entity_poly.type
_entity_poly.pdbx_seq_one_letter_code
_entity_poly.pdbx_strand_id
1 'polypeptide(L)'
;MNYSSVIKVPDEKALDALCAKMFNQLLIHPNVILRIRDIDYKLPTAIQAAALPLALSGKDLIVQSPPESGKTLVFAALAAHIVNDNHQSQQREPFVTIVAASSEHVTKIKNLIVKLVPDSSTVW
;
A
#
# COMPACT_ATOMS: atom_id res chain seq x y z
N MET A 1 -23.70 9.21 0.76
CA MET A 1 -22.27 9.49 1.00
C MET A 1 -21.85 10.63 0.08
N ASN A 2 -21.23 11.68 0.60
CA ASN A 2 -20.79 12.84 -0.19
C ASN A 2 -19.29 12.70 -0.45
N TYR A 3 -18.86 12.59 -1.71
CA TYR A 3 -17.46 12.46 -2.08
C TYR A 3 -16.89 13.83 -2.45
N SER A 4 -15.79 14.24 -1.82
CA SER A 4 -15.11 15.52 -2.14
C SER A 4 -14.45 15.50 -3.52
N SER A 5 -14.06 14.33 -4.01
CA SER A 5 -13.51 14.13 -5.36
C SER A 5 -13.62 12.66 -5.78
N VAL A 6 -13.78 12.41 -7.08
CA VAL A 6 -13.80 11.06 -7.66
C VAL A 6 -12.74 11.00 -8.76
N ILE A 7 -11.79 10.07 -8.61
CA ILE A 7 -10.71 9.87 -9.58
C ILE A 7 -10.99 8.59 -10.35
N LYS A 8 -11.17 8.72 -11.67
CA LYS A 8 -11.26 7.57 -12.57
C LYS A 8 -9.86 7.13 -12.94
N VAL A 9 -9.50 5.91 -12.55
CA VAL A 9 -8.25 5.29 -12.98
C VAL A 9 -8.46 4.80 -14.42
N PRO A 10 -7.65 5.25 -15.40
CA PRO A 10 -7.84 4.89 -16.79
C PRO A 10 -7.51 3.41 -17.05
N ASP A 11 -8.09 2.85 -18.12
CA ASP A 11 -7.92 1.44 -18.53
C ASP A 11 -6.45 1.08 -18.83
N GLU A 12 -6.12 -0.23 -18.77
CA GLU A 12 -4.76 -0.80 -18.91
C GLU A 12 -3.94 -0.27 -20.10
N LYS A 13 -4.56 0.15 -21.21
CA LYS A 13 -3.84 0.72 -22.38
C LYS A 13 -3.43 2.18 -22.23
N ALA A 14 -4.20 2.99 -21.49
CA ALA A 14 -3.79 4.34 -21.12
C ALA A 14 -2.80 4.32 -19.94
N LEU A 15 -2.61 3.12 -19.36
CA LEU A 15 -1.74 2.88 -18.23
C LEU A 15 -0.27 2.90 -18.60
N ASP A 16 0.13 2.53 -19.81
CA ASP A 16 1.53 2.64 -20.25
C ASP A 16 2.09 4.07 -20.09
N ALA A 17 1.25 5.10 -20.16
CA ALA A 17 1.62 6.50 -19.90
C ALA A 17 1.69 6.85 -18.39
N LEU A 18 0.94 6.16 -17.53
CA LEU A 18 0.97 6.27 -16.06
C LEU A 18 2.04 5.36 -15.41
N CYS A 19 2.39 4.25 -16.06
CA CYS A 19 3.41 3.26 -15.73
C CYS A 19 4.83 3.83 -15.69
N ALA A 20 5.01 5.07 -16.17
CA ALA A 20 6.24 5.83 -15.93
C ALA A 20 6.52 6.09 -14.44
N LYS A 21 5.50 5.97 -13.57
CA LYS A 21 5.67 6.04 -12.11
C LYS A 21 6.13 4.71 -11.54
N MET A 22 7.44 4.53 -11.50
CA MET A 22 8.09 3.51 -10.68
C MET A 22 7.72 3.71 -9.19
N PHE A 23 7.82 2.66 -8.37
CA PHE A 23 7.53 2.74 -6.92
C PHE A 23 8.30 3.86 -6.20
N ASN A 24 9.48 4.24 -6.68
CA ASN A 24 10.28 5.36 -6.15
C ASN A 24 9.65 6.75 -6.37
N GLN A 25 8.64 6.87 -7.24
CA GLN A 25 7.90 8.11 -7.50
C GLN A 25 6.57 8.18 -6.73
N LEU A 26 6.25 7.17 -5.91
CA LEU A 26 4.97 7.06 -5.21
C LEU A 26 5.01 7.57 -3.75
N LEU A 27 6.05 8.32 -3.37
CA LEU A 27 6.22 8.91 -2.03
C LEU A 27 6.30 7.87 -0.88
N ILE A 28 6.67 6.63 -1.20
CA ILE A 28 6.77 5.53 -0.24
C ILE A 28 8.16 5.56 0.44
N HIS A 29 8.24 5.13 1.70
CA HIS A 29 9.51 5.03 2.42
C HIS A 29 10.52 4.14 1.65
N PRO A 30 11.80 4.54 1.51
CA PRO A 30 12.80 3.80 0.73
C PRO A 30 12.95 2.32 1.13
N ASN A 31 12.92 2.01 2.44
CA ASN A 31 12.99 0.62 2.91
C ASN A 31 11.84 -0.23 2.37
N VAL A 32 10.63 0.32 2.30
CA VAL A 32 9.47 -0.40 1.78
C VAL A 32 9.62 -0.63 0.28
N ILE A 33 10.18 0.34 -0.48
CA ILE A 33 10.47 0.17 -1.91
C ILE A 33 11.48 -0.97 -2.13
N LEU A 34 12.53 -1.06 -1.30
CA LEU A 34 13.50 -2.17 -1.36
C LEU A 34 12.79 -3.51 -1.15
N ARG A 35 11.95 -3.62 -0.11
CA ARG A 35 11.21 -4.85 0.17
C ARG A 35 10.23 -5.23 -0.93
N ILE A 36 9.51 -4.26 -1.50
CA ILE A 36 8.61 -4.47 -2.65
C ILE A 36 9.38 -5.09 -3.83
N ARG A 37 10.62 -4.67 -4.07
CA ARG A 37 11.48 -5.26 -5.10
C ARG A 37 11.93 -6.67 -4.72
N ASP A 38 12.27 -6.91 -3.45
CA ASP A 38 12.68 -8.25 -2.95
C ASP A 38 11.56 -9.29 -3.10
N ILE A 39 10.30 -8.87 -3.04
CA ILE A 39 9.12 -9.74 -3.26
C ILE A 39 8.64 -9.75 -4.73
N ASP A 40 9.50 -9.37 -5.68
CA ASP A 40 9.31 -9.43 -7.13
C ASP A 40 8.21 -8.51 -7.71
N TYR A 41 7.79 -7.47 -6.99
CA TYR A 41 6.91 -6.44 -7.56
C TYR A 41 7.73 -5.40 -8.32
N LYS A 42 7.75 -5.54 -9.65
CA LYS A 42 8.57 -4.70 -10.55
C LYS A 42 7.95 -3.32 -10.82
N LEU A 43 6.66 -3.29 -11.11
CA LEU A 43 5.91 -2.08 -11.45
C LEU A 43 4.59 -2.04 -10.66
N PRO A 44 4.14 -0.85 -10.24
CA PRO A 44 2.83 -0.72 -9.61
C PRO A 44 1.72 -0.93 -10.65
N THR A 45 0.63 -1.58 -10.23
CA THR A 45 -0.59 -1.61 -11.02
C THR A 45 -1.24 -0.23 -11.07
N ALA A 46 -2.20 -0.04 -11.99
CA ALA A 46 -2.94 1.20 -12.15
C ALA A 46 -3.49 1.77 -10.84
N ILE A 47 -4.18 0.89 -10.11
CA ILE A 47 -4.84 1.24 -8.87
C ILE A 47 -3.81 1.52 -7.78
N GLN A 48 -2.66 0.84 -7.79
CA GLN A 48 -1.58 1.10 -6.84
C GLN A 48 -0.94 2.47 -7.08
N ALA A 49 -0.59 2.79 -8.33
CA ALA A 49 0.02 4.06 -8.69
C ALA A 49 -0.90 5.26 -8.41
N ALA A 50 -2.22 5.09 -8.58
CA ALA A 50 -3.20 6.11 -8.26
C ALA A 50 -3.48 6.23 -6.75
N ALA A 51 -3.65 5.10 -6.06
CA ALA A 51 -4.11 5.10 -4.67
C ALA A 51 -2.99 5.39 -3.66
N LEU A 52 -1.76 4.93 -3.88
CA LEU A 52 -0.67 5.07 -2.89
C LEU A 52 -0.37 6.55 -2.55
N PRO A 53 -0.14 7.46 -3.52
CA PRO A 53 0.12 8.86 -3.19
C PRO A 53 -1.07 9.54 -2.48
N LEU A 54 -2.31 9.15 -2.81
CA LEU A 54 -3.51 9.69 -2.19
C LEU A 54 -3.65 9.21 -0.75
N ALA A 55 -3.43 7.92 -0.50
CA ALA A 55 -3.49 7.35 0.84
C ALA A 55 -2.42 7.98 1.76
N LEU A 56 -1.22 8.20 1.23
CA LEU A 56 -0.12 8.86 1.95
C LEU A 56 -0.35 10.35 2.22
N SER A 57 -1.30 10.99 1.51
CA SER A 57 -1.65 12.39 1.76
C SER A 57 -2.49 12.63 3.02
N GLY A 58 -2.85 11.56 3.75
CA GLY A 58 -3.66 11.63 4.97
C GLY A 58 -5.15 11.88 4.72
N LYS A 59 -5.62 11.72 3.48
CA LYS A 59 -7.04 11.86 3.12
C LYS A 59 -7.78 10.55 3.26
N ASP A 60 -9.05 10.62 3.65
CA ASP A 60 -9.96 9.49 3.56
C ASP A 60 -10.15 9.07 2.09
N LEU A 61 -9.97 7.78 1.83
CA LEU A 61 -9.95 7.23 0.48
C LEU A 61 -10.85 6.00 0.37
N ILE A 62 -11.68 5.98 -0.67
CA ILE A 62 -12.43 4.79 -1.09
C ILE A 62 -11.86 4.33 -2.43
N VAL A 63 -11.45 3.06 -2.48
CA VAL A 63 -10.82 2.46 -3.66
C VAL A 63 -11.68 1.34 -4.22
N GLN A 64 -12.27 1.56 -5.40
CA GLN A 64 -13.02 0.55 -6.14
C GLN A 64 -12.25 0.08 -7.37
N SER A 65 -12.23 -1.22 -7.60
CA SER A 65 -11.55 -1.91 -8.70
C SER A 65 -11.92 -3.40 -8.68
N PRO A 66 -11.72 -4.14 -9.78
CA PRO A 66 -11.96 -5.58 -9.85
C PRO A 66 -11.10 -6.40 -8.87
N PRO A 67 -11.47 -7.67 -8.59
CA PRO A 67 -10.61 -8.63 -7.89
C PRO A 67 -9.21 -8.71 -8.54
N GLU A 68 -8.20 -9.06 -7.75
CA GLU A 68 -6.80 -9.27 -8.20
C GLU A 68 -6.10 -8.04 -8.82
N SER A 69 -6.73 -6.87 -8.83
CA SER A 69 -6.13 -5.59 -9.29
C SER A 69 -4.95 -5.08 -8.43
N GLY A 70 -4.59 -5.78 -7.35
CA GLY A 70 -3.43 -5.45 -6.52
C GLY A 70 -3.69 -4.47 -5.37
N LYS A 71 -4.95 -4.25 -4.97
CA LYS A 71 -5.30 -3.35 -3.84
C LYS A 71 -4.63 -3.73 -2.52
N THR A 72 -4.41 -5.02 -2.29
CA THR A 72 -3.77 -5.52 -1.06
C THR A 72 -2.39 -4.91 -0.83
N LEU A 73 -1.61 -4.69 -1.89
CA LEU A 73 -0.30 -4.05 -1.78
C LEU A 73 -0.42 -2.57 -1.37
N VAL A 74 -1.48 -1.87 -1.78
CA VAL A 74 -1.71 -0.47 -1.37
C VAL A 74 -1.80 -0.37 0.15
N PHE A 75 -2.65 -1.20 0.77
CA PHE A 75 -2.81 -1.21 2.22
C PHE A 75 -1.55 -1.67 2.95
N ALA A 76 -0.89 -2.72 2.44
CA ALA A 76 0.32 -3.25 3.07
C ALA A 76 1.51 -2.27 2.99
N ALA A 77 1.72 -1.61 1.84
CA ALA A 77 2.77 -0.62 1.67
C ALA A 77 2.50 0.65 2.47
N LEU A 78 1.23 1.08 2.58
CA LEU A 78 0.83 2.19 3.45
C LEU A 78 1.14 1.88 4.92
N ALA A 79 0.73 0.70 5.40
CA ALA A 79 1.01 0.26 6.77
C ALA A 79 2.52 0.20 7.04
N ALA A 80 3.29 -0.40 6.13
CA ALA A 80 4.73 -0.50 6.26
C ALA A 80 5.41 0.88 6.23
N HIS A 81 4.93 1.82 5.42
CA HIS A 81 5.43 3.20 5.40
C HIS A 81 5.20 3.89 6.75
N ILE A 82 3.97 3.85 7.28
CA ILE A 82 3.64 4.46 8.58
C ILE A 82 4.51 3.86 9.70
N VAL A 83 4.72 2.54 9.70
CA VAL A 83 5.56 1.88 10.70
C VAL A 83 7.04 2.29 10.58
N ASN A 84 7.58 2.43 9.36
CA ASN A 84 8.96 2.88 9.18
C ASN A 84 9.14 4.35 9.63
N ASP A 85 8.18 5.22 9.32
CA ASP A 85 8.23 6.63 9.70
C ASP A 85 8.12 6.82 11.22
N ASN A 86 7.43 5.92 11.92
CA ASN A 86 7.23 5.98 13.38
C ASN A 86 8.16 5.04 14.18
N HIS A 87 9.13 4.38 13.54
CA HIS A 87 9.98 3.35 14.16
C HIS A 87 10.82 3.86 15.35
N GLN A 88 11.08 5.17 15.43
CA GLN A 88 11.80 5.80 16.54
C GLN A 88 10.96 6.00 17.81
N SER A 89 9.64 5.83 17.74
CA SER A 89 8.79 5.95 18.92
C SER A 89 8.90 4.68 19.77
N GLN A 90 9.38 4.81 21.02
CA GLN A 90 9.41 3.69 21.99
C GLN A 90 8.00 3.22 22.42
N GLN A 91 6.94 3.81 21.86
CA GLN A 91 5.56 3.47 22.17
C GLN A 91 5.11 2.26 21.35
N ARG A 92 4.79 1.17 22.07
CA ARG A 92 4.25 -0.08 21.52
C ARG A 92 2.74 0.01 21.25
N GLU A 93 2.27 1.16 20.76
CA GLU A 93 0.85 1.35 20.48
C GLU A 93 0.54 1.00 19.01
N PRO A 94 -0.63 0.43 18.72
CA PRO A 94 -1.02 0.12 17.36
C PRO A 94 -1.24 1.40 16.54
N PHE A 95 -0.36 1.65 15.55
CA PHE A 95 -0.47 2.80 14.63
C PHE A 95 -1.43 2.56 13.48
N VAL A 96 -1.62 1.31 13.08
CA VAL A 96 -2.40 0.93 11.89
C VAL A 96 -3.25 -0.30 12.19
N THR A 97 -4.55 -0.20 11.90
CA THR A 97 -5.49 -1.32 11.99
C THR A 97 -6.04 -1.63 10.61
N ILE A 98 -5.96 -2.89 10.19
CA ILE A 98 -6.54 -3.38 8.93
C ILE A 98 -7.59 -4.44 9.24
N VAL A 99 -8.78 -4.27 8.69
CA VAL A 99 -9.90 -5.20 8.83
C VAL A 99 -10.18 -5.87 7.49
N ALA A 100 -10.41 -7.18 7.47
CA ALA A 100 -10.72 -7.93 6.26
C ALA A 100 -11.93 -8.86 6.47
N ALA A 101 -12.59 -9.22 5.36
CA ALA A 101 -13.85 -9.96 5.37
C ALA A 101 -13.71 -11.45 5.75
N SER A 102 -12.52 -12.03 5.66
CA SER A 102 -12.25 -13.42 6.04
C SER A 102 -10.85 -13.59 6.63
N SER A 103 -10.66 -14.67 7.41
CA SER A 103 -9.36 -15.04 7.98
C SER A 103 -8.28 -15.26 6.91
N GLU A 104 -8.64 -15.84 5.76
CA GLU A 104 -7.72 -16.01 4.63
C GLU A 104 -7.17 -14.67 4.12
N HIS A 105 -8.03 -13.66 3.98
CA HIS A 105 -7.59 -12.32 3.60
C HIS A 105 -6.69 -11.69 4.66
N VAL A 106 -7.01 -11.88 5.95
CA VAL A 106 -6.16 -11.42 7.05
C VAL A 106 -4.77 -12.06 6.96
N THR A 107 -4.69 -13.37 6.76
CA THR A 107 -3.41 -14.09 6.62
C THR A 107 -2.61 -13.59 5.42
N LYS A 108 -3.27 -13.37 4.27
CA LYS A 108 -2.61 -12.84 3.07
C LYS A 108 -2.04 -11.44 3.30
N ILE A 109 -2.80 -10.56 3.95
CA ILE A 109 -2.35 -9.21 4.31
C ILE A 109 -1.21 -9.25 5.32
N LYS A 110 -1.35 -10.02 6.42
CA LYS A 110 -0.32 -10.17 7.45
C LYS A 110 0.99 -10.64 6.85
N ASN A 111 0.96 -11.71 6.03
CA ASN A 111 2.15 -12.25 5.39
C ASN A 111 2.84 -11.26 4.45
N LEU A 112 2.06 -10.39 3.79
CA LEU A 112 2.62 -9.35 2.95
C LEU A 112 3.27 -8.25 3.79
N ILE A 113 2.61 -7.77 4.84
CA ILE A 113 3.14 -6.71 5.73
C ILE A 113 4.43 -7.16 6.42
N VAL A 114 4.48 -8.39 6.93
CA VAL A 114 5.68 -8.95 7.57
C VAL A 114 6.89 -8.94 6.61
N LYS A 115 6.66 -9.14 5.31
CA LYS A 115 7.73 -9.07 4.30
C LYS A 115 8.16 -7.64 3.96
N LEU A 116 7.29 -6.66 4.19
CA LEU A 116 7.53 -5.25 3.86
C LEU A 116 8.13 -4.43 5.01
N VAL A 117 7.98 -4.87 6.26
CA VAL A 117 8.52 -4.20 7.45
C VAL A 117 9.93 -4.74 7.75
N PRO A 118 10.94 -3.87 8.00
CA PRO A 118 12.34 -4.29 8.16
C PRO A 118 12.58 -5.19 9.39
N ASP A 119 11.87 -4.97 10.50
CA ASP A 119 11.98 -5.76 11.73
C ASP A 119 10.78 -6.70 11.89
N SER A 120 10.88 -7.88 11.27
CA SER A 120 9.87 -8.93 11.41
C SER A 120 9.75 -9.49 12.84
N SER A 121 10.63 -9.08 13.77
CA SER A 121 10.55 -9.39 15.21
C SER A 121 9.45 -8.63 15.96
N THR A 122 8.83 -7.63 15.33
CA THR A 122 7.86 -6.72 16.00
C THR A 122 6.40 -7.01 15.63
N VAL A 123 6.13 -8.06 14.85
CA VAL A 123 4.76 -8.34 14.37
C VAL A 123 4.12 -9.47 15.20
N TRP A 124 3.21 -9.07 16.08
CA TRP A 124 2.41 -9.94 16.95
C TRP A 124 1.38 -10.78 16.15
#